data_AF-F2IB31-F1
#
_entry.id   AF-F2IB31-F1
#
_cell.length_a   1.000
_cell.length_b   1.000
_cell.length_c   1.000
_cell.angle_alpha   90.00
_cell.angle_beta   90.00
_cell.angle_gamma   90.00
#
_symmetry.space_group_name_H-M   'P 1'
#
loop_
_entity.id
_entity.type
_entity.pdbx_description
1 polymer ?
#
loop_
_entity_poly.entity_id
_entity_poly.type
_entity_poly.pdbx_seq_one_letter_code
_entity_poly.pdbx_strand_id
1 'polypeptide(L)'
;MRLLLLATITAVIGATTTYACSYRTTQHSLYEQQIPSDTLTVEDSLRLIYEQIDLLSYFDLKKMRESFIYRNRTQPSYLNKQVLIYIEERLKITK
;
A
#
# COMPACT_ATOMS: atom_id res chain seq x y z
N MET A 1 25.73 56.33 22.06
CA MET A 1 26.32 55.02 21.72
C MET A 1 25.40 53.91 22.22
N ARG A 2 25.16 52.89 21.38
CA ARG A 2 24.49 51.58 21.64
C ARG A 2 22.95 51.61 21.67
N LEU A 3 22.30 51.20 20.58
CA LEU A 3 21.85 49.83 20.20
C LEU A 3 20.47 49.52 20.84
N LEU A 4 19.37 49.68 20.10
CA LEU A 4 18.64 48.61 19.37
C LEU A 4 18.33 47.37 20.24
N LEU A 5 17.06 47.07 20.48
CA LEU A 5 16.34 46.01 19.75
C LEU A 5 14.90 45.84 20.27
N LEU A 6 13.95 45.90 19.32
CA LEU A 6 12.66 45.21 19.35
C LEU A 6 12.90 43.69 19.47
N ALA A 7 12.04 42.97 20.20
CA ALA A 7 11.37 41.78 19.67
C ALA A 7 10.42 41.19 20.71
N THR A 8 9.16 41.10 20.30
CA THR A 8 8.04 40.37 20.91
C THR A 8 8.39 38.90 21.11
N ILE A 9 8.27 38.39 22.34
CA ILE A 9 8.35 36.96 22.61
C ILE A 9 7.03 36.32 22.13
N THR A 10 7.16 35.56 21.06
CA THR A 10 6.15 34.74 20.40
C THR A 10 5.59 33.67 21.33
N ALA A 11 4.25 33.58 21.37
CA ALA A 11 3.52 32.46 21.93
C ALA A 11 3.64 31.23 21.02
N VAL A 12 3.99 30.06 21.57
CA VAL A 12 3.56 28.76 21.06
C VAL A 12 3.34 27.84 22.25
N ILE A 13 2.08 27.71 22.67
CA ILE A 13 1.64 26.68 23.60
C ILE A 13 1.54 25.40 22.78
N GLY A 14 2.57 24.56 22.83
CA GLY A 14 2.55 23.23 22.23
C GLY A 14 1.72 22.29 23.10
N ALA A 15 0.50 21.99 22.67
CA ALA A 15 -0.30 20.92 23.27
C ALA A 15 0.27 19.55 22.83
N THR A 16 1.00 18.88 23.72
CA THR A 16 1.45 17.51 23.50
C THR A 16 0.35 16.54 23.94
N THR A 17 -0.34 15.92 22.98
CA THR A 17 -1.24 14.79 23.26
C THR A 17 -0.43 13.50 23.20
N THR A 18 -0.14 12.93 24.37
CA THR A 18 0.49 11.60 24.50
C THR A 18 -0.60 10.54 24.36
N TYR A 19 -0.70 9.92 23.18
CA TYR A 19 -1.53 8.73 23.01
C TYR A 19 -0.79 7.52 23.58
N ALA A 20 -1.23 7.03 24.74
CA ALA A 20 -0.79 5.76 25.28
C ALA A 20 -1.39 4.63 24.42
N CYS A 21 -0.63 4.13 23.45
CA CYS A 21 -0.97 2.89 22.74
C CYS A 21 -0.80 1.70 23.69
N SER A 22 -1.90 1.27 24.32
CA SER A 22 -1.98 -0.03 24.99
C SER A 22 -2.06 -1.13 23.92
N TYR A 23 -0.92 -1.69 23.53
CA TYR A 23 -0.88 -2.90 22.72
C TYR A 23 -1.30 -4.08 23.59
N ARG A 24 -2.56 -4.50 23.46
CA ARG A 24 -3.05 -5.77 24.01
C ARG A 24 -2.48 -6.87 23.13
N THR A 25 -1.39 -7.49 23.58
CA THR A 25 -0.74 -8.64 22.93
C THR A 25 -1.67 -9.85 23.01
N THR A 26 -2.57 -9.99 22.04
CA THR A 26 -3.19 -11.28 21.74
C THR A 26 -2.11 -12.14 21.10
N GLN A 27 -1.61 -13.12 21.85
CA GLN A 27 -0.76 -14.20 21.34
C GLN A 27 -1.55 -14.95 20.27
N HIS A 28 -1.36 -14.54 19.01
CA HIS A 28 -1.85 -15.30 17.87
C HIS A 28 -0.88 -16.45 17.67
N SER A 29 -1.33 -17.64 18.03
CA SER A 29 -0.71 -18.93 17.73
C SER A 29 -0.11 -18.94 16.32
N LEU A 30 1.22 -19.01 16.24
CA LEU A 30 1.96 -19.28 15.02
C LEU A 30 1.66 -20.72 14.61
N TYR A 31 0.60 -20.91 13.82
CA TYR A 31 0.58 -22.02 12.88
C TYR A 31 1.61 -21.68 11.81
N GLU A 32 2.83 -22.20 11.95
CA GLU A 32 3.75 -22.35 10.83
C GLU A 32 3.10 -23.28 9.82
N GLN A 33 2.27 -22.70 8.95
CA GLN A 33 1.85 -23.36 7.73
C GLN A 33 3.09 -23.39 6.84
N GLN A 34 3.82 -24.50 6.89
CA GLN A 34 4.84 -24.83 5.90
C GLN A 34 4.16 -24.84 4.54
N ILE A 35 4.26 -23.72 3.81
CA ILE A 35 3.92 -23.64 2.41
C ILE A 35 4.94 -24.54 1.70
N PRO A 36 4.52 -25.59 0.98
CA PRO A 36 5.45 -26.39 0.19
C PRO A 36 6.20 -25.43 -0.74
N SER A 37 7.52 -25.54 -0.73
CA SER A 37 8.42 -24.77 -1.59
C SER A 37 8.35 -25.33 -3.01
N ASP A 38 7.13 -25.43 -3.54
CA ASP A 38 6.90 -25.67 -4.95
C ASP A 38 7.52 -24.48 -5.67
N THR A 39 8.40 -24.78 -6.61
CA THR A 39 9.00 -23.82 -7.53
C THR A 39 7.88 -23.21 -8.39
N LEU A 40 7.11 -22.30 -7.80
CA LEU A 40 6.08 -21.53 -8.46
C LEU A 40 6.79 -20.73 -9.54
N THR A 41 6.52 -21.09 -10.79
CA THR A 41 7.06 -20.32 -11.90
C THR A 41 6.45 -18.92 -11.86
N VAL A 42 7.14 -17.94 -12.43
CA VAL A 42 6.63 -16.55 -12.51
C VAL A 42 5.28 -16.51 -13.23
N GLU A 43 5.05 -17.45 -14.15
CA GLU A 43 3.80 -17.61 -14.90
C GLU A 43 2.65 -18.11 -14.02
N ASP A 44 2.90 -19.13 -13.19
CA ASP A 44 1.91 -19.61 -12.20
C ASP A 44 1.53 -18.51 -11.21
N SER A 45 2.52 -17.71 -10.80
CA SER A 45 2.31 -16.57 -9.90
C SER A 45 1.45 -15.47 -10.54
N LEU A 46 1.67 -15.17 -11.83
CA LEU A 46 0.87 -14.19 -12.57
C LEU A 46 -0.57 -14.65 -12.76
N ARG A 47 -0.76 -15.92 -13.09
CA ARG A 47 -2.09 -16.50 -13.28
C ARG A 47 -2.93 -16.41 -12.02
N LEU A 48 -2.37 -16.74 -10.85
CA LEU A 48 -3.07 -16.60 -9.57
C LEU A 48 -3.49 -15.15 -9.29
N ILE A 49 -2.64 -14.18 -9.64
CA ILE A 49 -2.98 -12.76 -9.49
C ILE A 49 -4.15 -12.39 -10.41
N TYR A 50 -4.17 -12.89 -11.65
CA TYR A 50 -5.27 -12.63 -12.59
C TYR A 50 -6.58 -13.25 -12.12
N GLU A 51 -6.55 -14.49 -11.65
CA GLU A 51 -7.73 -15.16 -11.06
C GLU A 51 -8.28 -14.36 -9.87
N GLN A 52 -7.41 -13.79 -9.03
CA GLN A 52 -7.84 -12.91 -7.93
C GLN A 52 -8.47 -11.61 -8.44
N ILE A 53 -7.89 -11.00 -9.48
CA ILE A 53 -8.40 -9.75 -10.08
C ILE A 53 -9.78 -9.97 -10.70
N ASP A 54 -10.02 -11.13 -11.30
CA ASP A 54 -11.31 -11.47 -11.92
C ASP A 54 -12.48 -11.52 -10.93
N LEU A 55 -12.19 -11.77 -9.65
CA LEU A 55 -13.17 -11.81 -8.57
C LEU A 55 -13.45 -10.43 -7.95
N LEU A 56 -12.70 -9.40 -8.32
CA LEU A 56 -12.82 -8.07 -7.72
C LEU A 56 -14.04 -7.30 -8.26
N SER A 57 -14.63 -6.49 -7.39
CA SER A 57 -15.66 -5.53 -7.79
C SER A 57 -15.06 -4.42 -8.66
N TYR A 58 -15.91 -3.74 -9.44
CA TYR A 58 -15.49 -2.58 -10.24
C TYR A 58 -14.81 -1.48 -9.40
N PHE A 59 -15.29 -1.26 -8.19
CA PHE A 59 -14.70 -0.29 -7.26
C PHE A 59 -13.30 -0.72 -6.82
N ASP A 60 -13.13 -1.99 -6.46
CA ASP A 60 -11.85 -2.53 -6.03
C ASP A 60 -10.82 -2.54 -7.17
N LEU A 61 -11.26 -2.86 -8.40
CA LEU A 61 -10.43 -2.77 -9.60
C LEU A 61 -9.89 -1.36 -9.83
N LYS A 62 -10.73 -0.32 -9.66
CA LYS A 62 -10.27 1.08 -9.75
C LYS A 62 -9.22 1.40 -8.70
N LYS A 63 -9.45 0.99 -7.44
CA LYS A 63 -8.50 1.21 -6.36
C LYS A 63 -7.17 0.50 -6.63
N MET A 64 -7.24 -0.74 -7.11
CA MET A 64 -6.06 -1.54 -7.44
C MET A 64 -5.28 -0.93 -8.61
N ARG A 65 -5.97 -0.41 -9.65
CA ARG A 65 -5.35 0.34 -10.75
C ARG A 65 -4.50 1.49 -10.24
N GLU A 66 -5.03 2.36 -9.39
CA GLU A 66 -4.29 3.51 -8.85
C GLU A 66 -3.05 3.06 -8.06
N SER A 67 -3.19 2.01 -7.25
CA SER A 67 -2.06 1.41 -6.53
C SER A 67 -0.97 0.90 -7.47
N PHE A 68 -1.34 0.24 -8.57
CA PHE A 68 -0.38 -0.29 -9.54
C PHE A 68 0.24 0.80 -10.44
N ILE A 69 -0.47 1.89 -10.72
CA ILE A 69 0.11 3.08 -11.37
C ILE A 69 1.24 3.64 -10.50
N TYR A 70 0.97 3.83 -9.21
CA TYR A 70 2.00 4.31 -8.28
C TYR A 70 3.17 3.33 -8.18
N ARG A 71 2.87 2.04 -7.97
CA ARG A 71 3.91 1.00 -7.84
C ARG A 71 4.78 0.89 -9.09
N ASN A 72 4.21 1.01 -10.29
CA ASN A 72 5.00 1.00 -11.53
C ASN A 72 5.92 2.22 -11.67
N ARG A 73 5.58 3.37 -11.07
CA ARG A 73 6.45 4.55 -11.04
C ARG A 73 7.60 4.39 -10.05
N THR A 74 7.33 3.82 -8.87
CA THR A 74 8.33 3.67 -7.81
C THR A 74 9.21 2.44 -7.96
N GLN A 75 8.65 1.35 -8.49
CA GLN A 75 9.31 0.06 -8.66
C GLN A 75 8.85 -0.57 -9.99
N PRO A 76 9.36 -0.07 -11.13
CA PRO A 76 8.99 -0.61 -12.43
C PRO A 76 9.45 -2.06 -12.54
N SER A 77 8.51 -2.95 -12.84
CA SER A 77 8.79 -4.35 -13.12
C SER A 77 7.89 -4.85 -14.24
N TYR A 78 8.37 -5.86 -14.98
CA TYR A 78 7.58 -6.49 -16.03
C TYR A 78 6.24 -7.00 -15.48
N LEU A 79 6.27 -7.66 -14.32
CA LEU A 79 5.09 -8.20 -13.67
C LEU A 79 4.10 -7.09 -13.27
N ASN A 80 4.57 -6.00 -12.65
CA ASN A 80 3.70 -4.89 -12.26
C ASN A 80 3.05 -4.22 -13.49
N LYS A 81 3.77 -4.16 -14.62
CA LYS A 81 3.23 -3.63 -15.88
C LYS A 81 2.17 -4.56 -16.45
N GLN A 82 2.42 -5.87 -16.48
CA GLN A 82 1.47 -6.87 -16.95
C GLN A 82 0.17 -6.86 -16.13
N VAL A 83 0.28 -6.84 -14.80
CA VAL A 83 -0.87 -6.75 -13.91
C VAL A 83 -1.66 -5.46 -14.12
N LEU A 84 -0.99 -4.32 -14.30
CA LEU A 84 -1.68 -3.05 -14.56
C LEU A 84 -2.46 -3.09 -15.89
N ILE A 85 -1.86 -3.63 -16.96
CA ILE A 85 -2.52 -3.78 -18.27
C ILE A 85 -3.77 -4.63 -18.13
N TYR A 86 -3.66 -5.77 -17.43
CA TYR A 86 -4.78 -6.68 -17.23
C TYR A 86 -5.94 -6.00 -16.44
N ILE A 87 -5.63 -5.26 -15.38
CA ILE A 87 -6.64 -4.50 -14.62
C ILE A 87 -7.34 -3.48 -15.52
N GLU A 88 -6.60 -2.76 -16.37
CA GLU A 88 -7.17 -1.79 -17.31
C GLU A 88 -8.09 -2.44 -18.35
N GLU A 89 -7.75 -3.64 -18.82
CA GLU A 89 -8.62 -4.42 -19.71
C GLU A 89 -9.90 -4.86 -19.02
N ARG A 90 -9.81 -5.40 -17.80
CA ARG A 90 -10.97 -5.79 -17.00
C ARG A 90 -11.91 -4.61 -16.73
N LEU A 91 -11.37 -3.45 -16.38
CA LEU A 91 -12.16 -2.23 -16.17
C LEU A 91 -12.89 -1.73 -17.44
N LYS A 92 -12.39 -2.05 -18.65
CA LYS A 92 -13.09 -1.72 -19.90
C LYS A 92 -14.29 -2.64 -20.14
N ILE A 93 -14.21 -3.88 -19.67
CA ILE A 93 -15.25 -4.90 -19.86
C ILE A 93 -16.35 -4.74 -18.81
N THR A 94 -16.00 -4.48 -17.54
CA THR A 94 -16.94 -4.35 -16.41
C THR A 94 -17.64 -2.97 -16.36
N LYS A 95 -17.78 -2.28 -17.50
CA LYS A 95 -18.30 -0.90 -17.60
C LYS A 95 -19.75 -0.74 -17.14
#